data_AF-A0A7R9Z493-F1
#
_entry.id   AF-A0A7R9Z493-F1
#
_cell.length_a   1.000
_cell.length_b   1.000
_cell.length_c   1.000
_cell.angle_alpha   90.00
_cell.angle_beta   90.00
_cell.angle_gamma   90.00
#
_symmetry.space_group_name_H-M   'P 1'
#
loop_
_entity.id
_entity.type
_entity.pdbx_description
1 polymer ?
#
loop_
_entity_poly.entity_id
_entity_poly.type
_entity_poly.pdbx_seq_one_letter_code
_entity_poly.pdbx_strand_id
1 'polypeptide(L)'
;ERSCRGVSRVTQELIAVLYVARGIDMLWMFEGAGSEAVKAGHLVLAVGVVGVMRYSPKVLETYDADCDTVPHAFMLVPPFILALVFHKLLLFGELLHAFSWYLEAIVLIPQFVLLYRRQKYESWVLLLTMLHGTEALLAGVPIMYNWHESQLKEPYDLLASVMQATVYLGGFLMLLWRHIESKPVLNDSADKLAFETEKVYDASAFEFSEEQKPPPA
;
A
#
# COMPACT_ATOMS: atom_id res chain seq x y z
N GLU A 1 -10.73 -16.71 12.10
CA GLU A 1 -11.49 -17.42 11.04
C GLU A 1 -10.54 -18.30 10.24
N ARG A 2 -11.03 -19.32 9.53
CA ARG A 2 -10.17 -20.19 8.67
C ARG A 2 -10.18 -19.70 7.22
N SER A 3 -9.91 -18.41 7.02
CA SER A 3 -9.97 -17.73 5.72
C SER A 3 -8.85 -16.70 5.62
N CYS A 4 -8.23 -16.56 4.44
CA CYS A 4 -7.26 -15.50 4.12
C CYS A 4 -7.75 -14.59 2.99
N ARG A 5 -9.07 -14.44 2.86
CA ARG A 5 -9.71 -13.56 1.89
C ARG A 5 -9.26 -12.12 2.11
N GLY A 6 -8.49 -11.57 1.17
CA GLY A 6 -8.14 -10.14 1.15
C GLY A 6 -6.78 -9.82 1.76
N VAL A 7 -6.04 -10.84 2.19
CA VAL A 7 -4.66 -10.69 2.68
C VAL A 7 -3.72 -11.07 1.54
N SER A 8 -2.80 -10.16 1.18
CA SER A 8 -1.76 -10.43 0.18
C SER A 8 -0.73 -11.38 0.77
N ARG A 9 -0.49 -12.50 0.08
CA ARG A 9 0.57 -13.45 0.44
C ARG A 9 1.94 -12.85 0.14
N VAL A 10 2.06 -12.08 -0.93
CA VAL A 10 3.30 -11.37 -1.28
C VAL A 10 3.72 -10.45 -0.13
N THR A 11 2.79 -9.65 0.42
CA THR A 11 3.07 -8.81 1.59
C THR A 11 3.54 -9.64 2.79
N GLN A 12 2.86 -10.74 3.12
CA GLN A 12 3.26 -11.58 4.26
C GLN A 12 4.64 -12.21 4.07
N GLU A 13 4.99 -12.63 2.85
CA GLU A 13 6.32 -13.15 2.54
C GLU A 13 7.40 -12.07 2.66
N LEU A 14 7.12 -10.84 2.22
CA LEU A 14 8.05 -9.71 2.38
C LEU A 14 8.20 -9.31 3.86
N ILE A 15 7.13 -9.30 4.64
CA ILE A 15 7.16 -9.07 6.10
C ILE A 15 8.02 -10.14 6.79
N ALA A 16 7.93 -11.41 6.37
CA ALA A 16 8.80 -12.46 6.90
C ALA A 16 10.28 -12.20 6.56
N VAL A 17 10.60 -11.80 5.32
CA VAL A 17 11.97 -11.42 4.94
C VAL A 17 12.48 -10.23 5.75
N LEU A 18 11.64 -9.21 5.95
CA LEU A 18 11.92 -8.03 6.76
C LEU A 18 12.33 -8.41 8.19
N TYR A 19 11.51 -9.21 8.88
CA TYR A 19 11.80 -9.61 10.25
C TYR A 19 12.98 -10.59 10.35
N VAL A 20 13.24 -11.40 9.32
CA VAL A 20 14.46 -12.22 9.26
C VAL A 20 15.70 -11.33 9.17
N ALA A 21 15.69 -10.30 8.32
CA ALA A 21 16.80 -9.34 8.23
C ALA A 21 17.07 -8.64 9.57
N ARG A 22 16.01 -8.20 10.27
CA ARG A 22 16.11 -7.60 11.62
C ARG A 22 16.56 -8.58 12.70
N GLY A 23 16.14 -9.84 12.59
CA GLY A 23 16.57 -10.90 13.51
C GLY A 23 18.05 -11.23 13.37
N ILE A 24 18.61 -11.13 12.16
CA ILE A 24 20.06 -11.29 11.93
C ILE A 24 20.82 -10.09 12.50
N ASP A 25 20.31 -8.87 12.32
CA ASP A 25 20.91 -7.65 12.87
C ASP A 25 20.99 -7.67 14.42
N MET A 26 19.94 -8.16 15.07
CA MET A 26 19.87 -8.39 16.52
C MET A 26 21.02 -9.28 17.07
N LEU A 27 21.62 -10.15 16.25
CA LEU A 27 22.78 -10.96 16.68
C LEU A 27 24.06 -10.14 16.85
N TRP A 28 24.13 -8.97 16.21
CA TRP A 28 25.31 -8.10 16.20
C TRP A 28 25.14 -6.88 17.12
N MET A 29 23.93 -6.34 17.21
CA MET A 29 23.61 -5.19 18.06
C MET A 29 22.50 -5.53 19.06
N PHE A 30 22.90 -5.70 20.32
CA PHE A 30 21.96 -5.90 21.42
C PHE A 30 21.56 -4.56 22.02
N GLU A 31 20.30 -4.18 21.84
CA GLU A 31 19.77 -2.93 22.41
C GLU A 31 19.21 -3.14 23.82
N GLY A 32 18.60 -4.31 24.07
CA GLY A 32 18.02 -4.66 25.36
C GLY A 32 17.02 -5.81 25.31
N ALA A 33 16.91 -6.56 26.41
CA ALA A 33 16.12 -7.80 26.46
C ALA A 33 14.64 -7.62 26.09
N GLY A 34 14.03 -6.48 26.42
CA GLY A 34 12.64 -6.17 26.06
C GLY A 34 12.46 -5.97 24.55
N SER A 35 13.31 -5.15 23.94
CA SER A 35 13.30 -4.90 22.49
C SER A 35 13.55 -6.18 21.70
N GLU A 36 14.53 -6.99 22.13
CA GLU A 36 14.82 -8.28 21.48
C GLU A 36 13.65 -9.27 21.59
N ALA A 37 12.97 -9.33 22.74
CA ALA A 37 11.80 -10.20 22.91
C ALA A 37 10.64 -9.81 21.96
N VAL A 38 10.42 -8.51 21.78
CA VAL A 38 9.42 -8.00 20.84
C VAL A 38 9.81 -8.32 19.39
N LYS A 39 11.06 -8.07 19.01
CA LYS A 39 11.58 -8.40 17.66
C LYS A 39 11.44 -9.91 17.36
N ALA A 40 11.81 -10.76 18.32
CA ALA A 40 11.68 -12.22 18.19
C ALA A 40 10.21 -12.67 18.08
N GLY A 41 9.31 -12.08 18.87
CA GLY A 41 7.87 -12.33 18.78
C GLY A 41 7.30 -12.01 17.40
N HIS A 42 7.68 -10.86 16.82
CA HIS A 42 7.28 -10.48 15.46
C HIS A 42 7.81 -11.46 14.41
N LEU A 43 9.06 -11.90 14.52
CA LEU A 43 9.64 -12.88 13.61
C LEU A 43 8.86 -14.21 13.64
N VAL A 44 8.58 -14.74 14.83
CA VAL A 44 7.83 -16.00 14.99
C VAL A 44 6.43 -15.87 14.39
N LEU A 45 5.74 -14.74 14.64
CA LEU A 45 4.42 -14.48 14.08
C LEU A 45 4.45 -14.39 12.55
N ALA A 46 5.39 -13.63 11.97
CA ALA A 46 5.50 -13.45 10.53
C ALA A 46 5.75 -14.79 9.81
N VAL A 47 6.70 -15.59 10.31
CA VAL A 47 6.97 -16.93 9.76
C VAL A 47 5.76 -17.86 9.96
N GLY A 48 5.10 -17.77 11.12
CA GLY A 48 3.88 -18.53 11.42
C GLY A 48 2.74 -18.23 10.44
N VAL A 49 2.47 -16.97 10.14
CA VAL A 49 1.44 -16.54 9.18
C VAL A 49 1.75 -17.07 7.77
N VAL A 50 2.98 -16.90 7.29
CA VAL A 50 3.39 -17.44 5.98
C VAL A 50 3.28 -18.96 5.95
N GLY A 51 3.66 -19.64 7.04
CA GLY A 51 3.52 -21.09 7.18
C GLY A 51 2.06 -21.54 7.08
N VAL A 52 1.15 -20.86 7.78
CA VAL A 52 -0.29 -21.14 7.69
C VAL A 52 -0.81 -20.87 6.28
N MET A 53 -0.42 -19.78 5.63
CA MET A 53 -0.86 -19.46 4.26
C MET A 53 -0.36 -20.45 3.21
N ARG A 54 0.85 -21.01 3.38
CA ARG A 54 1.44 -21.96 2.42
C ARG A 54 0.99 -23.40 2.64
N TYR A 55 0.85 -23.84 3.89
CA TYR A 55 0.70 -25.26 4.21
C TYR A 55 -0.71 -25.63 4.69
N SER A 56 -1.58 -24.67 5.00
CA SER A 56 -2.95 -24.97 5.41
C SER A 56 -3.87 -25.07 4.18
N PRO A 57 -4.41 -26.25 3.84
CA PRO A 57 -5.25 -26.43 2.65
C PRO A 57 -6.51 -25.55 2.69
N LYS A 58 -7.11 -25.36 3.87
CA LYS A 58 -8.31 -24.53 4.06
C LYS A 58 -8.08 -23.05 3.77
N VAL A 59 -6.86 -22.58 4.00
CA VAL A 59 -6.48 -21.19 3.78
C VAL A 59 -6.15 -20.96 2.32
N LEU A 60 -5.47 -21.92 1.70
CA LEU A 60 -5.10 -21.89 0.29
C LEU A 60 -6.34 -21.80 -0.62
N GLU A 61 -7.42 -22.52 -0.28
CA GLU A 61 -8.69 -22.45 -1.02
C GLU A 61 -9.34 -21.05 -1.02
N THR A 62 -9.03 -20.23 -0.01
CA THR A 62 -9.62 -18.88 0.16
C THR A 62 -8.72 -17.75 -0.36
N TYR A 63 -7.54 -18.11 -0.88
CA TYR A 63 -6.54 -17.16 -1.38
C TYR A 63 -6.89 -16.69 -2.80
N ASP A 64 -6.78 -15.39 -3.01
CA ASP A 64 -7.18 -14.69 -4.23
C ASP A 64 -5.93 -14.37 -5.07
N ALA A 65 -5.44 -15.38 -5.81
CA ALA A 65 -4.20 -15.28 -6.58
C ALA A 65 -4.28 -14.27 -7.74
N ASP A 66 -5.48 -14.07 -8.30
CA ASP A 66 -5.70 -13.17 -9.44
C ASP A 66 -5.52 -11.69 -9.07
N CYS A 67 -5.76 -11.35 -7.80
CA CYS A 67 -5.57 -10.00 -7.28
C CYS A 67 -4.13 -9.73 -6.78
N ASP A 68 -3.35 -10.78 -6.48
CA ASP A 68 -2.03 -10.69 -5.83
C ASP A 68 -0.87 -10.91 -6.81
N THR A 69 -0.81 -10.12 -7.88
CA THR A 69 0.12 -10.33 -9.01
C THR A 69 1.41 -9.53 -8.92
N VAL A 70 1.76 -9.00 -7.75
CA VAL A 70 2.94 -8.14 -7.58
C VAL A 70 4.21 -9.01 -7.57
N PRO A 71 5.19 -8.78 -8.46
CA PRO A 71 6.39 -9.59 -8.51
C PRO A 71 7.34 -9.31 -7.35
N HIS A 72 7.80 -10.36 -6.66
CA HIS A 72 8.71 -10.25 -5.51
C HIS A 72 10.00 -9.52 -5.84
N ALA A 73 10.55 -9.70 -7.03
CA ALA A 73 11.79 -9.04 -7.46
C ALA A 73 11.65 -7.51 -7.51
N PHE A 74 10.48 -7.00 -7.91
CA PHE A 74 10.22 -5.57 -7.94
C PHE A 74 10.14 -4.98 -6.53
N MET A 75 9.81 -5.79 -5.53
CA MET A 75 9.80 -5.37 -4.13
C MET A 75 11.17 -5.53 -3.47
N LEU A 76 11.93 -6.60 -3.74
CA LEU A 76 13.20 -6.82 -3.05
C LEU A 76 14.37 -6.03 -3.64
N VAL A 77 14.39 -5.81 -4.96
CA VAL A 77 15.55 -5.21 -5.64
C VAL A 77 15.72 -3.72 -5.31
N PRO A 78 14.69 -2.85 -5.38
CA PRO A 78 14.88 -1.41 -5.12
C PRO A 78 15.36 -1.09 -3.69
N PRO A 79 14.80 -1.67 -2.60
CA PRO A 79 15.31 -1.48 -1.25
C PRO A 79 16.74 -1.99 -1.08
N PHE A 80 17.10 -3.08 -1.74
CA PHE A 80 18.45 -3.63 -1.68
C PHE A 80 19.47 -2.70 -2.34
N ILE A 81 19.12 -2.13 -3.50
CA ILE A 81 19.95 -1.11 -4.17
C ILE A 81 20.06 0.14 -3.30
N LEU A 82 18.96 0.63 -2.72
CA LEU A 82 18.97 1.78 -1.82
C LEU A 82 19.85 1.55 -0.60
N ALA A 83 19.77 0.37 0.01
CA ALA A 83 20.63 -0.02 1.13
C ALA A 83 22.11 -0.04 0.73
N LEU A 84 22.46 -0.53 -0.46
CA LEU A 84 23.83 -0.51 -0.96
C LEU A 84 24.35 0.91 -1.20
N VAL A 85 23.50 1.83 -1.68
CA VAL A 85 23.89 3.22 -1.96
C VAL A 85 24.01 4.05 -0.68
N PHE A 86 23.10 3.87 0.28
CA PHE A 86 22.95 4.70 1.47
C PHE A 86 23.27 3.95 2.78
N HIS A 87 24.30 3.10 2.79
CA HIS A 87 24.76 2.44 4.03
C HIS A 87 25.72 3.32 4.83
N LYS A 88 25.67 3.21 6.16
CA LYS A 88 26.53 3.95 7.09
C LYS A 88 27.95 3.37 7.15
N LEU A 89 28.06 2.04 7.18
CA LEU A 89 29.31 1.29 7.25
C LEU A 89 29.20 0.04 6.37
N LEU A 90 30.29 -0.36 5.73
CA LEU A 90 30.36 -1.60 4.93
C LEU A 90 30.41 -2.86 5.82
N LEU A 91 29.59 -2.88 6.87
CA LEU A 91 29.39 -4.02 7.74
C LEU A 91 28.10 -4.72 7.29
N PHE A 92 28.14 -6.05 7.23
CA PHE A 92 27.00 -6.82 6.73
C PHE A 92 25.73 -6.61 7.58
N GLY A 93 25.85 -6.42 8.89
CA GLY A 93 24.74 -6.10 9.79
C GLY A 93 24.07 -4.75 9.45
N GLU A 94 24.87 -3.69 9.33
CA GLU A 94 24.41 -2.33 8.96
C GLU A 94 23.72 -2.30 7.60
N LEU A 95 24.22 -3.06 6.62
CA LEU A 95 23.57 -3.21 5.32
C LEU A 95 22.19 -3.88 5.44
N LEU A 96 22.08 -4.96 6.22
CA LEU A 96 20.80 -5.63 6.46
C LEU A 96 19.82 -4.75 7.26
N HIS A 97 20.34 -3.96 8.20
CA HIS A 97 19.57 -2.99 8.96
C HIS A 97 18.96 -1.94 8.03
N ALA A 98 19.78 -1.26 7.24
CA ALA A 98 19.32 -0.27 6.25
C ALA A 98 18.36 -0.89 5.21
N PHE A 99 18.66 -2.09 4.74
CA PHE A 99 17.75 -2.85 3.86
C PHE A 99 16.38 -3.08 4.50
N SER A 100 16.34 -3.43 5.79
CA SER A 100 15.08 -3.66 6.50
C SER A 100 14.22 -2.40 6.57
N TRP A 101 14.80 -1.23 6.85
CA TRP A 101 14.08 0.04 6.85
C TRP A 101 13.47 0.37 5.47
N TYR A 102 14.25 0.23 4.40
CA TYR A 102 13.74 0.49 3.06
C TYR A 102 12.71 -0.55 2.60
N LEU A 103 12.88 -1.82 2.99
CA LEU A 103 11.92 -2.87 2.67
C LEU A 103 10.60 -2.65 3.39
N GLU A 104 10.62 -2.23 4.66
CA GLU A 104 9.42 -1.90 5.44
C GLU A 104 8.63 -0.77 4.78
N ALA A 105 9.31 0.28 4.32
CA ALA A 105 8.68 1.43 3.67
C ALA A 105 7.83 1.05 2.45
N ILE A 106 8.19 -0.02 1.74
CA ILE A 106 7.47 -0.48 0.53
C ILE A 106 6.59 -1.72 0.76
N VAL A 107 6.71 -2.39 1.92
CA VAL A 107 6.08 -3.70 2.17
C VAL A 107 4.55 -3.66 2.09
N LEU A 108 3.97 -2.48 2.33
CA LEU A 108 2.54 -2.25 2.27
C LEU A 108 1.99 -2.14 0.83
N ILE A 109 2.83 -1.91 -0.18
CA ILE A 109 2.38 -1.70 -1.57
C ILE A 109 1.52 -2.87 -2.10
N PRO A 110 1.94 -4.15 -2.00
CA PRO A 110 1.13 -5.25 -2.53
C PRO A 110 -0.21 -5.38 -1.83
N GLN A 111 -0.29 -5.07 -0.54
CA GLN A 111 -1.54 -5.07 0.22
C GLN A 111 -2.49 -3.97 -0.29
N PHE A 112 -2.00 -2.75 -0.53
CA PHE A 112 -2.80 -1.67 -1.11
C PHE A 112 -3.30 -2.01 -2.52
N VAL A 113 -2.42 -2.56 -3.37
CA VAL A 113 -2.77 -2.98 -4.74
C VAL A 113 -3.86 -4.06 -4.71
N LEU A 114 -3.73 -5.04 -3.83
CA LEU A 114 -4.73 -6.10 -3.69
C LEU A 114 -6.10 -5.54 -3.27
N LEU A 115 -6.13 -4.66 -2.26
CA LEU A 115 -7.37 -4.03 -1.80
C LEU A 115 -8.03 -3.19 -2.90
N TYR A 116 -7.23 -2.45 -3.67
CA TYR A 116 -7.71 -1.67 -4.80
C TYR A 116 -8.35 -2.58 -5.87
N ARG A 117 -7.66 -3.66 -6.27
CA ARG A 117 -8.16 -4.57 -7.32
C ARG A 117 -9.42 -5.31 -6.91
N ARG A 118 -9.49 -5.76 -5.67
CA ARG A 118 -10.56 -6.65 -5.20
C ARG A 118 -11.94 -5.99 -5.11
N GLN A 119 -12.02 -4.67 -4.97
CA GLN A 119 -13.26 -3.87 -4.81
C GLN A 119 -14.07 -4.16 -3.54
N LYS A 120 -14.19 -5.42 -3.11
CA LYS A 120 -14.87 -5.87 -1.89
C LYS A 120 -13.86 -6.51 -0.96
N TYR A 121 -13.61 -5.86 0.16
CA TYR A 121 -12.73 -6.34 1.21
C TYR A 121 -13.40 -6.19 2.57
N GLU A 122 -12.99 -7.04 3.51
CA GLU A 122 -13.54 -7.06 4.86
C GLU A 122 -12.93 -5.92 5.69
N SER A 123 -13.74 -5.29 6.54
CA SER A 123 -13.32 -4.10 7.29
C SER A 123 -12.10 -4.35 8.18
N TRP A 124 -11.95 -5.55 8.71
CA TRP A 124 -10.79 -5.91 9.55
C TRP A 124 -9.49 -5.90 8.75
N VAL A 125 -9.49 -6.30 7.47
CA VAL A 125 -8.31 -6.27 6.60
C VAL A 125 -7.86 -4.84 6.38
N LEU A 126 -8.83 -3.94 6.12
CA LEU A 126 -8.55 -2.52 5.97
C LEU A 126 -7.97 -1.97 7.29
N LEU A 127 -8.62 -2.24 8.42
CA LEU A 127 -8.16 -1.76 9.73
C LEU A 127 -6.74 -2.23 10.06
N LEU A 128 -6.39 -3.50 9.78
CA LEU A 128 -5.02 -4.00 9.99
C LEU A 128 -4.02 -3.28 9.09
N THR A 129 -4.37 -3.07 7.81
CA THR A 129 -3.51 -2.35 6.87
C THR A 129 -3.30 -0.90 7.32
N MET A 130 -4.36 -0.23 7.79
CA MET A 130 -4.29 1.13 8.30
C MET A 130 -3.50 1.22 9.60
N LEU A 131 -3.71 0.29 10.53
CA LEU A 131 -3.01 0.26 11.80
C LEU A 131 -1.51 0.07 11.58
N HIS A 132 -1.12 -0.87 10.71
CA HIS A 132 0.28 -1.13 10.42
C HIS A 132 0.95 0.10 9.79
N GLY A 133 0.31 0.76 8.82
CA GLY A 133 0.86 1.99 8.25
C GLY A 133 0.88 3.17 9.24
N THR A 134 -0.08 3.25 10.16
CA THR A 134 -0.12 4.29 11.20
C THR A 134 0.99 4.09 12.24
N GLU A 135 1.21 2.86 12.69
CA GLU A 135 2.35 2.51 13.55
C GLU A 135 3.67 2.94 12.92
N ALA A 136 3.83 2.64 11.63
CA ALA A 136 4.98 3.01 10.84
C ALA A 136 5.17 4.54 10.74
N LEU A 137 4.09 5.31 10.60
CA LEU A 137 4.15 6.78 10.65
C LEU A 137 4.55 7.31 12.03
N LEU A 138 4.00 6.72 13.10
CA LEU A 138 4.30 7.12 14.48
C LEU A 138 5.77 6.89 14.82
N ALA A 139 6.39 5.82 14.29
CA ALA A 139 7.81 5.57 14.42
C ALA A 139 8.68 6.71 13.81
N GLY A 140 8.15 7.45 12.83
CA GLY A 140 8.83 8.62 12.25
C GLY A 140 8.73 9.90 13.09
N VAL A 141 7.84 9.98 14.09
CA VAL A 141 7.62 11.20 14.88
C VAL A 141 8.87 11.63 15.68
N PRO A 142 9.58 10.72 16.39
CA PRO A 142 10.81 11.08 17.09
C PRO A 142 11.91 11.61 16.15
N ILE A 143 12.00 11.08 14.92
CA ILE A 143 12.95 11.53 13.89
C ILE A 143 12.63 12.96 13.47
N MET A 144 11.35 13.29 13.29
CA MET A 144 10.91 14.65 12.98
C MET A 144 11.15 15.62 14.14
N TYR A 145 10.93 15.17 15.38
CA TYR A 145 11.19 15.98 16.57
C TYR A 145 12.68 16.30 16.72
N ASN A 146 13.56 15.32 16.48
CA ASN A 146 15.01 15.47 16.55
C ASN A 146 15.67 15.73 15.19
N TRP A 147 14.98 16.45 14.30
CA TRP A 147 15.37 16.61 12.89
C TRP A 147 16.85 16.93 12.70
N HIS A 148 17.37 17.93 13.41
CA HIS A 148 18.75 18.38 13.23
C HIS A 148 19.78 17.29 13.57
N GLU A 149 19.53 16.49 14.59
CA GLU A 149 20.43 15.42 15.04
C GLU A 149 20.33 14.19 14.13
N SER A 150 19.11 13.84 13.70
CA SER A 150 18.86 12.72 12.79
C SER A 150 19.51 12.92 11.42
N GLN A 151 19.54 14.14 10.87
CA GLN A 151 20.24 14.43 9.60
C GLN A 151 21.73 14.04 9.64
N LEU A 152 22.35 14.19 10.81
CA LEU A 152 23.80 14.02 10.97
C LEU A 152 24.17 12.58 11.34
N LYS A 153 23.31 11.88 12.09
CA LYS A 153 23.62 10.55 12.62
C LYS A 153 23.06 9.41 11.77
N GLU A 154 21.87 9.58 11.20
CA GLU A 154 21.03 8.49 10.65
C GLU A 154 20.23 8.96 9.41
N PRO A 155 20.90 9.31 8.30
CA PRO A 155 20.21 9.84 7.11
C PRO A 155 19.32 8.80 6.40
N TYR A 156 19.59 7.50 6.55
CA TYR A 156 18.78 6.45 5.91
C TYR A 156 17.42 6.26 6.59
N ASP A 157 17.32 6.43 7.92
CA ASP A 157 16.07 6.33 8.67
C ASP A 157 15.08 7.43 8.30
N LEU A 158 15.61 8.63 8.04
CA LEU A 158 14.82 9.72 7.51
C LEU A 158 14.26 9.38 6.13
N LEU A 159 15.12 8.92 5.22
CA LEU A 159 14.70 8.59 3.85
C LEU A 159 13.64 7.48 3.86
N ALA A 160 13.84 6.44 4.66
CA ALA A 160 12.87 5.37 4.85
C ALA A 160 11.54 5.90 5.40
N SER A 161 11.58 6.78 6.41
CA SER A 161 10.37 7.40 6.99
C SER A 161 9.57 8.20 5.96
N VAL A 162 10.25 8.96 5.10
CA VAL A 162 9.61 9.72 4.01
C VAL A 162 9.00 8.79 2.96
N MET A 163 9.75 7.74 2.56
CA MET A 163 9.23 6.72 1.63
C MET A 163 7.98 6.04 2.20
N GLN A 164 8.02 5.67 3.47
CA GLN A 164 6.91 5.02 4.17
C GLN A 164 5.68 5.91 4.24
N ALA A 165 5.85 7.19 4.57
CA ALA A 165 4.77 8.15 4.56
C ALA A 165 4.16 8.32 3.16
N THR A 166 5.00 8.33 2.12
CA THR A 166 4.57 8.45 0.73
C THR A 166 3.75 7.23 0.29
N VAL A 167 4.24 6.02 0.59
CA VAL A 167 3.54 4.76 0.27
C VAL A 167 2.22 4.67 1.02
N TYR A 168 2.21 4.98 2.31
CA TYR A 168 1.00 4.89 3.13
C TYR A 168 -0.05 5.91 2.71
N LEU A 169 0.32 7.19 2.58
CA LEU A 169 -0.61 8.24 2.16
C LEU A 169 -1.10 8.01 0.74
N GLY A 170 -0.21 7.62 -0.19
CA GLY A 170 -0.57 7.31 -1.57
C GLY A 170 -1.54 6.13 -1.66
N GLY A 171 -1.24 5.02 -0.98
CA GLY A 171 -2.12 3.85 -0.92
C GLY A 171 -3.47 4.16 -0.26
N PHE A 172 -3.47 4.94 0.81
CA PHE A 172 -4.70 5.35 1.49
C PHE A 172 -5.58 6.25 0.61
N LEU A 173 -5.00 7.28 -0.02
CA LEU A 173 -5.71 8.16 -0.95
C LEU A 173 -6.25 7.41 -2.15
N MET A 174 -5.50 6.43 -2.68
CA MET A 174 -5.94 5.56 -3.77
C MET A 174 -7.19 4.74 -3.38
N LEU A 175 -7.22 4.18 -2.16
CA LEU A 175 -8.38 3.45 -1.65
C LEU A 175 -9.57 4.38 -1.38
N LEU A 176 -9.32 5.57 -0.81
CA LEU A 176 -10.36 6.58 -0.57
C LEU A 176 -10.99 7.05 -1.89
N TRP A 177 -10.17 7.36 -2.88
CA TRP A 177 -10.64 7.83 -4.18
C TRP A 177 -11.53 6.80 -4.85
N ARG A 178 -11.13 5.53 -4.84
CA ARG A 178 -11.95 4.44 -5.37
C ARG A 178 -13.23 4.20 -4.57
N HIS A 179 -13.18 4.35 -3.24
CA HIS A 179 -14.38 4.27 -2.41
C HIS A 179 -15.39 5.36 -2.77
N ILE A 180 -14.92 6.58 -3.05
CA ILE A 180 -15.77 7.70 -3.49
C ILE A 180 -16.36 7.42 -4.88
N GLU A 181 -15.54 6.95 -5.84
CA GLU A 181 -15.97 6.61 -7.20
C GLU A 181 -17.03 5.49 -7.21
N SER A 182 -16.93 4.54 -6.28
CA SER A 182 -17.89 3.44 -6.17
C SER A 182 -19.29 3.85 -5.66
N LYS A 183 -19.48 5.08 -5.15
CA LYS A 183 -20.78 5.53 -4.66
C LYS A 183 -21.69 5.97 -5.82
N PRO A 184 -22.94 5.45 -5.91
CA PRO A 184 -23.82 5.66 -7.05
C PRO A 184 -24.29 7.11 -7.26
N VAL A 185 -24.06 8.02 -6.31
CA VAL A 185 -24.55 9.41 -6.36
C VAL A 185 -23.97 10.20 -7.55
N LEU A 186 -22.73 9.93 -7.97
CA LEU A 186 -22.14 10.61 -9.13
C LEU A 186 -22.66 10.06 -10.47
N ASN A 187 -22.90 8.75 -10.57
CA ASN A 187 -23.50 8.15 -11.78
C ASN A 187 -24.96 8.56 -11.93
N ASP A 188 -25.73 8.58 -10.85
CA ASP A 188 -27.15 8.92 -10.90
C ASP A 188 -27.38 10.39 -11.29
N SER A 189 -26.45 11.29 -10.91
CA SER A 189 -26.45 12.69 -11.35
C SER A 189 -25.97 12.85 -12.80
N ALA A 190 -24.95 12.10 -13.24
CA ALA A 190 -24.46 12.14 -14.61
C ALA A 190 -25.48 11.56 -15.61
N ASP A 191 -26.13 10.44 -15.26
CA ASP A 191 -27.21 9.82 -16.05
C ASP A 191 -28.44 10.74 -16.12
N LYS A 192 -28.79 11.41 -15.00
CA LYS A 192 -29.87 12.43 -15.01
C LYS A 192 -29.53 13.60 -15.90
N LEU A 193 -28.29 14.12 -15.85
CA LEU A 193 -27.86 15.22 -16.72
C LEU A 193 -27.86 14.82 -18.19
N ALA A 194 -27.36 13.61 -18.51
CA ALA A 194 -27.35 13.07 -19.88
C ALA A 194 -28.76 12.88 -20.43
N PHE A 195 -29.67 12.35 -19.61
CA PHE A 195 -31.08 12.19 -19.96
C PHE A 195 -31.80 13.54 -20.13
N GLU A 196 -31.50 14.53 -19.28
CA GLU A 196 -32.04 15.89 -19.44
C GLU A 196 -31.49 16.59 -20.68
N THR A 197 -30.20 16.42 -20.99
CA THR A 197 -29.63 17.00 -22.22
C THR A 197 -30.22 16.36 -23.48
N GLU A 198 -30.43 15.05 -23.51
CA GLU A 198 -31.09 14.38 -24.65
C GLU A 198 -32.53 14.87 -24.87
N LYS A 199 -33.29 15.14 -23.80
CA LYS A 199 -34.63 15.75 -23.89
C LYS A 199 -34.63 17.20 -24.37
N VAL A 200 -33.64 17.98 -23.95
CA VAL A 200 -33.53 19.41 -24.30
C VAL A 200 -32.96 19.60 -25.70
N TYR A 201 -32.08 18.71 -26.15
CA TYR A 201 -31.43 18.72 -27.46
C TYR A 201 -32.14 17.78 -28.46
N ASP A 202 -33.47 17.74 -28.43
CA ASP A 202 -34.23 17.06 -29.48
C ASP A 202 -34.16 17.90 -30.77
N ALA A 203 -33.14 17.62 -31.59
CA ALA A 203 -32.88 18.32 -32.85
C ALA A 203 -34.04 18.20 -33.85
N SER A 204 -34.99 17.29 -33.62
CA SER A 204 -36.21 17.16 -34.42
C SER A 204 -37.28 18.21 -34.13
N ALA A 205 -37.17 18.94 -33.01
CA ALA A 205 -38.14 19.96 -32.60
C ALA A 205 -37.88 21.35 -33.25
N PHE A 206 -36.72 21.55 -33.88
CA PHE A 206 -36.43 22.78 -34.62
C PHE A 206 -36.83 22.60 -36.09
N GLU A 207 -38.11 22.85 -36.39
CA GLU A 207 -38.55 23.05 -37.78
C GLU A 207 -37.94 24.37 -38.29
N PHE A 208 -36.96 24.26 -39.18
CA PHE A 208 -36.46 25.41 -39.94
C PHE A 208 -37.57 25.87 -40.88
N SER A 209 -38.27 26.94 -40.52
CA SER A 209 -39.21 27.60 -41.43
C SER A 209 -38.42 28.13 -42.63
N GLU A 210 -38.59 27.50 -43.79
CA GLU A 210 -38.06 28.02 -45.05
C GLU A 210 -38.70 29.38 -45.33
N GLU A 211 -37.88 30.43 -45.28
CA GLU A 211 -38.29 31.80 -45.54
C GLU A 211 -38.76 31.90 -47.00
N GLN A 212 -40.08 32.01 -47.20
CA GLN A 212 -40.69 32.13 -48.52
C GLN A 212 -40.21 33.41 -49.22
N LYS A 213 -39.44 33.22 -50.30
CA LYS A 213 -38.95 34.29 -51.17
C LYS A 213 -40.13 35.07 -51.77
N PRO A 214 -40.17 36.42 -51.68
CA PRO A 214 -41.29 37.19 -52.21
C PRO A 214 -41.36 37.09 -53.74
N PRO A 215 -42.57 37.08 -54.33
CA PRO A 215 -42.75 36.87 -55.76
C PRO A 215 -42.22 38.05 -56.58
N PRO A 216 -41.64 37.80 -57.76
CA PRO A 216 -41.16 38.85 -58.65
C PRO A 216 -42.33 39.63 -59.28
N ALA A 217 -42.13 40.94 -59.42
CA ALA A 217 -43.04 41.89 -60.06
C ALA A 217 -43.11 41.74 -61.59
#